data_AF-A0A5P9HDE3-F1
#
_entry.id   AF-A0A5P9HDE3-F1
#
_cell.length_a   1.000
_cell.length_b   1.000
_cell.length_c   1.000
_cell.angle_alpha   90.00
_cell.angle_beta   90.00
_cell.angle_gamma   90.00
#
_symmetry.space_group_name_H-M   'P 1'
#
loop_
_entity.id
_entity.type
_entity.pdbx_description
1 polymer ?
#
loop_
_entity_poly.entity_id
_entity_poly.type
_entity_poly.pdbx_seq_one_letter_code
_entity_poly.pdbx_strand_id
1 'polypeptide(L)'
;MTLTHLAALALLLASIADTVTTHRFLATARGREANPIIHWLIEHTGRGWPVLKALPILPALWAAWHYPRDDRLALVLGGLAVVYGVVAWRNAQL
;
A
#
# COMPACT_ATOMS: atom_id res chain seq x y z
N MET A 1 -21.34 3.54 -6.73
CA MET A 1 -20.05 3.77 -6.04
C MET A 1 -19.99 5.23 -5.58
N THR A 2 -19.44 5.50 -4.40
CA THR A 2 -19.22 6.88 -3.89
C THR A 2 -17.75 7.26 -3.99
N LEU A 3 -17.41 8.53 -3.70
CA LEU A 3 -16.02 9.01 -3.65
C LEU A 3 -15.17 8.18 -2.68
N THR A 4 -15.69 7.84 -1.50
CA THR A 4 -15.01 7.00 -0.51
C THR A 4 -14.70 5.59 -1.04
N HIS A 5 -15.64 4.99 -1.79
CA HIS A 5 -15.38 3.69 -2.44
C HIS A 5 -14.32 3.78 -3.54
N LEU A 6 -14.33 4.86 -4.33
CA LEU A 6 -13.31 5.09 -5.36
C LEU A 6 -11.93 5.30 -4.74
N ALA A 7 -11.85 6.08 -3.67
CA ALA A 7 -10.62 6.31 -2.92
C ALA A 7 -10.08 5.01 -2.28
N ALA A 8 -10.97 4.19 -1.72
CA ALA A 8 -10.61 2.88 -1.18
C ALA A 8 -10.09 1.92 -2.25
N LEU A 9 -10.74 1.90 -3.43
CA LEU A 9 -10.29 1.11 -4.58
C LEU A 9 -8.91 1.59 -5.08
N ALA A 10 -8.72 2.90 -5.19
CA ALA A 10 -7.44 3.49 -5.57
C ALA A 10 -6.33 3.12 -4.57
N LEU A 11 -6.62 3.19 -3.26
CA LEU A 11 -5.69 2.78 -2.21
C LEU A 11 -5.33 1.29 -2.31
N LEU A 12 -6.31 0.43 -2.54
CA LEU A 12 -6.09 -1.01 -2.72
C LEU A 12 -5.15 -1.27 -3.91
N LEU A 13 -5.44 -0.66 -5.06
CA LEU A 13 -4.60 -0.81 -6.27
C LEU A 13 -3.19 -0.27 -6.05
N ALA A 14 -3.06 0.91 -5.43
CA ALA A 14 -1.78 1.53 -5.13
C ALA A 14 -0.94 0.67 -4.18
N SER A 15 -1.56 0.05 -3.17
CA SER A 15 -0.86 -0.82 -2.24
C SER A 15 -0.45 -2.16 -2.87
N ILE A 16 -1.27 -2.72 -3.76
CA ILE A 16 -0.89 -3.91 -4.55
C ILE A 16 0.31 -3.56 -5.45
N ALA A 17 0.26 -2.43 -6.16
CA ALA A 17 1.35 -1.97 -7.01
C ALA A 17 2.65 -1.74 -6.21
N ASP A 18 2.56 -1.09 -5.05
CA ASP A 18 3.70 -0.90 -4.13
C ASP A 18 4.27 -2.23 -3.67
N THR A 19 3.42 -3.19 -3.29
CA THR A 19 3.88 -4.52 -2.85
C THR A 19 4.59 -5.28 -3.97
N VAL A 20 4.03 -5.27 -5.19
CA VAL A 20 4.63 -5.95 -6.36
C VAL A 20 5.95 -5.30 -6.75
N THR A 21 6.01 -3.97 -6.81
CA THR A 21 7.22 -3.24 -7.18
C THR A 21 8.31 -3.39 -6.13
N THR A 22 7.96 -3.35 -4.84
CA THR A 22 8.87 -3.67 -3.73
C THR A 22 9.42 -5.10 -3.87
N HIS A 23 8.57 -6.09 -4.14
CA HIS A 23 9.03 -7.48 -4.33
C HIS A 23 10.00 -7.62 -5.52
N ARG A 24 9.72 -6.94 -6.64
CA ARG A 24 10.61 -6.94 -7.80
C ARG A 24 11.95 -6.26 -7.50
N PHE A 25 11.92 -5.12 -6.83
CA PHE A 25 13.11 -4.37 -6.42
C PHE A 25 14.00 -5.17 -5.46
N LEU A 26 13.41 -5.93 -4.53
CA LEU A 26 14.16 -6.79 -3.62
C LEU A 26 14.74 -8.02 -4.33
N ALA A 27 14.05 -8.54 -5.35
CA ALA A 27 14.49 -9.70 -6.12
C ALA A 27 15.70 -9.41 -7.03
N THR A 28 15.98 -8.15 -7.39
CA THR A 28 17.09 -7.78 -8.29
C THR A 28 18.46 -7.64 -7.60
N ALA A 29 18.58 -7.95 -6.30
CA ALA A 29 19.83 -8.00 -5.54
C ALA A 29 20.70 -6.70 -5.49
N ARG A 30 20.22 -5.59 -6.06
CA ARG A 30 20.87 -4.27 -6.02
C ARG A 30 20.18 -3.26 -5.09
N GLY A 31 18.96 -3.55 -4.67
CA GLY A 31 18.16 -2.69 -3.81
C GLY A 31 18.25 -3.09 -2.34
N ARG A 32 18.82 -2.24 -1.48
CA ARG A 32 18.52 -2.30 -0.05
C ARG A 32 17.19 -1.59 0.17
N GLU A 33 16.23 -2.26 0.82
CA GLU A 33 15.00 -1.64 1.28
C GLU A 33 15.36 -0.43 2.15
N ALA A 34 15.00 0.78 1.71
CA ALA A 34 15.32 1.99 2.44
C ALA A 34 14.44 2.15 3.69
N ASN A 35 13.28 1.46 3.73
CA ASN A 35 12.39 1.50 4.87
C ASN A 35 12.81 0.47 5.95
N PRO A 36 13.29 0.92 7.12
CA PRO A 36 13.79 0.01 8.16
C PRO A 36 12.68 -0.91 8.71
N ILE A 37 11.42 -0.49 8.66
CA ILE A 37 10.28 -1.30 9.10
C ILE A 37 10.06 -2.47 8.14
N ILE A 38 10.04 -2.20 6.82
CA ILE A 38 9.85 -3.23 5.80
C ILE A 38 11.05 -4.17 5.78
N HIS A 39 12.26 -3.65 5.95
CA HIS A 39 13.47 -4.46 6.10
C HIS A 39 13.36 -5.44 7.28
N TRP A 40 13.01 -4.94 8.47
CA TRP A 40 12.78 -5.77 9.65
C TRP A 40 11.67 -6.82 9.40
N LEU A 41 10.59 -6.43 8.73
CA LEU A 41 9.48 -7.31 8.38
C LEU A 41 9.94 -8.48 7.50
N ILE A 42 10.75 -8.19 6.47
CA ILE A 42 11.31 -9.18 5.54
C ILE A 42 12.21 -10.15 6.29
N GLU A 43 13.09 -9.64 7.16
CA GLU A 43 13.99 -10.46 7.97
C GLU A 43 13.24 -11.41 8.91
N HIS A 44 12.16 -10.93 9.53
CA HIS A 44 11.42 -11.71 10.55
C HIS A 44 10.38 -12.66 9.95
N THR A 45 9.82 -12.34 8.78
CA THR A 45 8.68 -13.10 8.22
C THR A 45 9.00 -13.81 6.91
N GLY A 46 10.20 -13.62 6.35
CA GLY A 46 10.61 -14.22 5.09
C GLY A 46 9.60 -13.91 4.00
N ARG A 47 9.00 -14.92 3.37
CA ARG A 47 8.00 -14.73 2.30
C ARG A 47 6.64 -14.19 2.77
N GLY A 48 6.41 -14.08 4.08
CA GLY A 48 5.15 -13.59 4.67
C GLY A 48 4.98 -12.06 4.68
N TRP A 49 6.06 -11.31 4.44
CA TRP A 49 6.04 -9.85 4.53
C TRP A 49 4.99 -9.14 3.65
N PRO A 50 4.63 -9.62 2.43
CA PRO A 50 3.62 -8.94 1.61
C PRO A 50 2.25 -8.91 2.26
N VAL A 51 1.88 -9.99 2.97
CA VAL A 51 0.60 -10.10 3.66
C VAL A 51 0.54 -9.12 4.83
N LEU A 52 1.62 -9.04 5.61
CA LEU A 52 1.71 -8.12 6.73
C LEU A 52 1.73 -6.65 6.28
N LYS A 53 2.35 -6.35 5.14
CA LYS A 53 2.32 -5.02 4.53
C LYS A 53 0.91 -4.62 4.08
N ALA A 54 0.08 -5.58 3.67
CA ALA A 54 -1.29 -5.34 3.22
C ALA A 54 -2.34 -5.29 4.36
N LEU A 55 -2.05 -5.85 5.54
CA LEU A 55 -2.98 -5.85 6.68
C LEU A 55 -3.56 -4.47 7.05
N PRO A 56 -2.79 -3.36 7.04
CA PRO A 56 -3.32 -2.04 7.35
C PRO A 56 -4.39 -1.52 6.38
N ILE A 57 -4.57 -2.14 5.20
CA ILE A 57 -5.63 -1.80 4.25
C ILE A 57 -7.00 -2.28 4.73
N LEU A 58 -7.06 -3.36 5.52
CA LEU A 58 -8.33 -3.96 5.92
C LEU A 58 -9.23 -2.98 6.71
N PRO A 59 -8.72 -2.23 7.72
CA PRO A 59 -9.50 -1.18 8.37
C PRO A 59 -9.97 -0.08 7.40
N ALA A 60 -9.17 0.27 6.40
CA ALA A 60 -9.53 1.28 5.41
C ALA A 60 -10.69 0.83 4.51
N LEU A 61 -10.68 -0.43 4.07
CA LEU A 61 -11.78 -1.03 3.30
C LEU A 61 -13.05 -1.17 4.16
N TRP A 62 -12.90 -1.61 5.40
CA TRP A 62 -14.00 -1.70 6.35
C TRP A 62 -14.63 -0.33 6.59
N ALA A 63 -13.82 0.71 6.82
CA ALA A 63 -14.29 2.08 7.02
C ALA A 63 -15.00 2.62 5.77
N ALA A 64 -14.47 2.38 4.57
CA ALA A 64 -15.10 2.81 3.32
C ALA A 64 -16.49 2.19 3.11
N TRP A 65 -16.70 0.95 3.57
CA TRP A 65 -17.98 0.26 3.49
C TRP A 65 -19.02 0.79 4.49
N HIS A 66 -18.59 1.12 5.72
CA HIS A 66 -19.47 1.59 6.78
C HIS A 66 -19.75 3.10 6.73
N TYR A 67 -18.81 3.89 6.20
CA TYR A 67 -18.90 5.35 6.10
C TYR A 67 -18.76 5.83 4.64
N PRO A 68 -19.61 5.37 3.71
CA PRO A 68 -19.39 5.57 2.28
C PRO A 68 -19.60 7.02 1.79
N ARG A 69 -20.14 7.91 2.61
CA ARG A 69 -20.40 9.32 2.25
C ARG A 69 -19.61 10.31 3.11
N ASP A 70 -18.57 9.84 3.80
CA ASP A 70 -17.69 10.70 4.56
C ASP A 70 -16.58 11.24 3.64
N ASP A 71 -16.66 12.54 3.34
CA ASP A 71 -15.71 13.25 2.48
C ASP A 71 -14.31 13.35 3.12
N ARG A 72 -14.22 13.42 4.46
CA ARG A 72 -12.94 13.44 5.17
C ARG A 72 -12.25 12.09 5.05
N LEU A 73 -13.02 11.01 5.20
CA LEU A 73 -12.51 9.66 4.97
C LEU A 73 -12.03 9.50 3.53
N ALA A 74 -12.81 9.96 2.55
CA ALA A 74 -12.42 9.90 1.15
C ALA A 74 -11.08 10.63 0.87
N LEU A 75 -10.87 11.80 1.49
CA LEU A 75 -9.60 12.54 1.40
C LEU A 75 -8.43 11.78 2.02
N VAL A 76 -8.61 11.19 3.21
CA VAL A 76 -7.56 10.40 3.86
C VAL A 76 -7.18 9.19 3.01
N LEU A 77 -8.18 8.43 2.53
CA LEU A 77 -7.94 7.26 1.68
C LEU A 77 -7.27 7.64 0.36
N GLY A 78 -7.72 8.73 -0.27
CA GLY A 78 -7.12 9.26 -1.49
C GLY A 78 -5.68 9.72 -1.29
N GLY A 79 -5.39 10.42 -0.18
CA GLY A 79 -4.04 10.84 0.18
C GLY A 79 -3.10 9.66 0.39
N LEU A 80 -3.56 8.62 1.10
CA LEU A 80 -2.80 7.37 1.24
C LEU A 80 -2.56 6.70 -0.12
N ALA A 81 -3.56 6.65 -1.00
CA ALA A 81 -3.43 6.07 -2.33
C ALA A 81 -2.32 6.78 -3.14
N VAL A 82 -2.24 8.11 -3.06
CA VAL A 82 -1.16 8.89 -3.69
C VAL A 82 0.20 8.53 -3.11
N VAL A 83 0.34 8.46 -1.79
CA VAL A 83 1.62 8.10 -1.14
C VAL A 83 2.09 6.71 -1.59
N TYR A 84 1.21 5.70 -1.53
CA TYR A 84 1.52 4.35 -2.00
C TYR A 84 1.84 4.33 -3.50
N GLY A 85 1.11 5.10 -4.31
CA GLY A 85 1.35 5.23 -5.74
C GLY A 85 2.72 5.83 -6.07
N VAL A 86 3.13 6.87 -5.35
CA VAL A 86 4.46 7.49 -5.50
C VAL A 86 5.58 6.52 -5.13
N VAL A 87 5.43 5.77 -4.04
CA VAL A 87 6.40 4.74 -3.64
C VAL A 87 6.48 3.63 -4.68
N ALA A 88 5.33 3.13 -5.16
CA ALA A 88 5.27 2.11 -6.20
C ALA A 88 5.95 2.58 -7.50
N TRP A 89 5.67 3.80 -7.93
CA TRP A 89 6.28 4.39 -9.13
C TRP A 89 7.80 4.53 -9.00
N ARG A 90 8.28 5.05 -7.85
CA ARG A 90 9.72 5.14 -7.56
C ARG A 90 10.38 3.76 -7.59
N ASN A 91 9.78 2.75 -6.95
CA ASN A 91 10.32 1.39 -6.91
C ASN A 91 10.30 0.72 -8.29
N ALA A 92 9.39 1.09 -9.18
CA ALA A 92 9.35 0.59 -10.55
C ALA A 92 10.44 1.18 -11.46
N GLN A 93 11.03 2.30 -11.08
CA GLN A 93 12.11 2.97 -11.84
C GLN A 93 13.52 2.52 -11.43
N LEU A 94 13.65 1.87 -10.28
CA LEU A 94 14.92 1.38 -9.71
C LEU A 94 15.19 -0.06 -10.11
#